data_AF-A0A534MIX3-F1
#
_entry.id   AF-A0A534MIX3-F1
#
_cell.length_a   1.000
_cell.length_b   1.000
_cell.length_c   1.000
_cell.angle_alpha   90.00
_cell.angle_beta   90.00
_cell.angle_gamma   90.00
#
_symmetry.space_group_name_H-M   'P 1'
#
loop_
_entity.id
_entity.type
_entity.pdbx_description
1 polymer ?
#
loop_
_entity_poly.entity_id
_entity_poly.type
_entity_poly.pdbx_seq_one_letter_code
_entity_poly.pdbx_strand_id
1 'polypeptide(L)' 'MARDQPGLPIILIAGIPIVAVRLGVGFLRFQARRKRGVQRFRETLVRSGMPREQAGRLAQSYHDAGSLRKMLRAAGAT' A
#
# COMPACT_ATOMS: atom_id res chain seq x y z
N MET A 1 -52.86 -10.98 -1.53
CA MET A 1 -52.40 -9.62 -1.85
C MET A 1 -50.94 -9.50 -1.46
N ALA A 2 -50.03 -9.70 -2.41
CA ALA A 2 -48.61 -9.46 -2.21
C ALA A 2 -48.37 -7.95 -2.31
N ARG A 3 -47.99 -7.31 -1.20
CA ARG A 3 -47.41 -5.97 -1.26
C ARG A 3 -45.92 -6.13 -1.40
N ASP A 4 -45.45 -5.98 -2.62
CA ASP A 4 -44.06 -5.67 -2.94
C ASP A 4 -43.55 -4.58 -1.97
N GLN A 5 -42.40 -4.83 -1.35
CA GLN A 5 -41.66 -3.82 -0.59
C GLN A 5 -40.48 -3.33 -1.44
N PRO A 6 -40.66 -2.34 -2.33
CA PRO A 6 -39.56 -1.77 -3.11
C PRO A 6 -38.75 -0.71 -2.35
N GLY A 7 -38.69 -0.79 -1.01
CA GLY A 7 -38.02 0.22 -0.17
C GLY A 7 -36.54 -0.06 0.12
N LEU A 8 -36.13 -1.33 0.04
CA LEU A 8 -34.77 -1.77 0.37
C LEU A 8 -33.68 -1.63 -0.73
N PRO A 9 -33.95 -1.45 -2.05
CA PRO A 9 -32.88 -1.39 -3.04
C PRO A 9 -32.21 -0.01 -3.17
N ILE A 10 -32.88 1.08 -2.79
CA ILE A 10 -32.38 2.45 -3.04
C ILE A 10 -31.35 2.89 -1.99
N ILE A 11 -31.54 2.53 -0.71
CA ILE A 11 -30.62 2.91 0.38
C ILE A 11 -29.26 2.24 0.21
N LEU A 12 -29.24 0.99 -0.31
CA LEU A 12 -28.01 0.27 -0.65
C LEU A 12 -27.23 0.95 -1.78
N ILE A 13 -27.92 1.41 -2.84
CA ILE A 13 -27.29 2.10 -3.97
C ILE A 13 -26.77 3.49 -3.54
N ALA A 14 -27.50 4.19 -2.67
CA ALA A 14 -27.09 5.50 -2.14
C ALA A 14 -25.80 5.45 -1.29
N GLY A 15 -25.46 4.30 -0.71
CA GLY A 15 -24.24 4.11 0.07
C GLY A 15 -22.97 3.87 -0.77
N ILE A 16 -23.12 3.42 -2.03
CA ILE A 16 -22.00 3.11 -2.94
C ILE A 16 -21.01 4.28 -3.12
N PRO A 17 -21.43 5.54 -3.36
CA PRO A 17 -20.48 6.65 -3.51
C PRO A 17 -19.64 6.90 -2.26
N ILE A 18 -20.23 6.76 -1.06
CA ILE A 18 -19.51 6.94 0.21
C ILE A 18 -18.47 5.82 0.40
N VAL A 19 -18.83 4.59 0.08
CA VAL A 19 -17.91 3.43 0.14
C VAL A 19 -16.76 3.60 -0.84
N ALA A 20 -17.05 4.00 -2.09
CA ALA A 20 -16.04 4.23 -3.11
C ALA A 20 -15.03 5.32 -2.70
N VAL A 21 -15.50 6.43 -2.14
CA VAL A 21 -14.63 7.51 -1.62
C VAL A 21 -13.76 7.01 -0.48
N ARG A 22 -14.32 6.26 0.48
CA ARG A 22 -13.55 5.72 1.61
C ARG A 22 -12.46 4.74 1.14
N LEU A 23 -12.78 3.86 0.20
CA LEU A 23 -11.82 2.94 -0.41
C LEU A 23 -10.73 3.69 -1.18
N GLY A 24 -11.10 4.68 -1.99
CA GLY A 24 -10.15 5.51 -2.75
C GLY A 24 -9.18 6.27 -1.84
N VAL A 25 -9.68 6.94 -0.80
CA VAL A 25 -8.85 7.65 0.18
C VAL A 25 -7.97 6.67 0.97
N GLY A 26 -8.51 5.51 1.35
CA GLY A 26 -7.75 4.44 2.01
C GLY A 26 -6.59 3.94 1.15
N PHE A 27 -6.85 3.69 -0.14
CA PHE A 27 -5.84 3.28 -1.11
C PHE A 27 -4.76 4.34 -1.33
N LEU A 28 -5.14 5.61 -1.47
CA LEU A 28 -4.18 6.72 -1.58
C LEU A 28 -3.30 6.84 -0.33
N ARG A 29 -3.88 6.70 0.86
CA ARG A 29 -3.13 6.67 2.12
C ARG A 29 -2.17 5.49 2.19
N PHE A 30 -2.61 4.31 1.74
CA PHE A 30 -1.77 3.12 1.66
C PHE A 30 -0.58 3.35 0.71
N GLN A 31 -0.83 3.87 -0.49
CA GLN A 31 0.24 4.21 -1.44
C GLN A 31 1.21 5.24 -0.86
N ALA A 32 0.69 6.31 -0.24
CA ALA A 32 1.50 7.34 0.38
C ALA A 32 2.39 6.76 1.49
N ARG A 33 1.86 5.88 2.34
CA ARG A 33 2.63 5.16 3.37
C ARG A 33 3.69 4.25 2.75
N ARG A 34 3.36 3.52 1.67
CA ARG A 34 4.31 2.65 0.96
C ARG A 34 5.47 3.45 0.39
N LYS A 35 5.21 4.56 -0.32
CA LYS A 35 6.24 5.45 -0.86
C LYS A 35 7.13 6.03 0.25
N ARG A 36 6.52 6.51 1.35
CA ARG A 36 7.25 7.02 2.52
C ARG A 36 8.13 5.94 3.17
N GLY A 37 7.66 4.70 3.25
CA GLY A 37 8.44 3.58 3.79
C GLY A 37 9.69 3.28 2.97
N VAL A 38 9.56 3.24 1.64
CA VAL A 38 10.70 3.02 0.72
C VAL A 38 11.70 4.17 0.81
N GLN A 39 11.21 5.40 0.86
CA GLN A 39 12.06 6.58 0.98
C GLN A 39 12.83 6.61 2.30
N ARG A 40 12.17 6.35 3.43
CA ARG A 40 12.82 6.24 4.75
C ARG A 40 13.86 5.13 4.80
N PHE A 41 13.57 3.98 4.17
CA PHE A 41 14.52 2.88 4.05
C PHE A 41 15.77 3.31 3.28
N ARG A 42 15.61 3.93 2.11
CA ARG A 42 16.72 4.49 1.32
C ARG A 42 17.52 5.53 2.11
N GLU A 43 16.85 6.46 2.78
CA GLU A 43 17.49 7.50 3.61
C GLU A 43 18.32 6.89 4.73
N THR A 44 17.81 5.83 5.37
CA THR A 44 18.52 5.11 6.43
C THR A 44 19.78 4.43 5.90
N LEU A 45 19.71 3.78 4.73
CA LEU A 45 20.86 3.17 4.08
C LEU A 45 21.95 4.20 3.72
N VAL A 46 21.54 5.34 3.15
CA VAL A 46 22.49 6.41 2.82
C VAL A 46 23.12 6.97 4.10
N ARG A 47 22.32 7.16 5.16
CA ARG A 47 22.81 7.62 6.46
C ARG A 47 23.76 6.62 7.12
N SER A 48 23.62 5.32 6.86
CA SER A 48 24.56 4.28 7.32
C SER A 48 25.80 4.16 6.42
N GLY A 49 26.00 5.08 5.47
CA GLY A 49 27.19 5.13 4.61
C GLY A 49 27.07 4.37 3.28
N MET A 50 25.89 3.84 2.93
CA MET A 50 25.70 3.16 1.65
C MET A 50 25.69 4.18 0.48
N PRO A 51 26.43 3.92 -0.62
CA PRO A 51 26.37 4.74 -1.82
C PRO A 51 24.93 4.88 -2.35
N ARG A 52 24.57 6.08 -2.80
CA ARG A 52 23.19 6.43 -3.18
C ARG A 52 22.59 5.49 -4.24
N GLU A 53 23.40 5.03 -5.19
CA GLU A 53 22.97 4.09 -6.23
C GLU A 53 22.64 2.70 -5.68
N GLN A 54 23.51 2.17 -4.80
CA GLN A 54 23.27 0.89 -4.13
C GLN A 54 22.06 0.96 -3.21
N ALA A 55 21.91 2.05 -2.45
CA ALA A 55 20.74 2.30 -1.62
C ALA A 55 19.46 2.39 -2.46
N GLY A 56 19.54 2.96 -3.67
CA GLY A 56 18.43 2.99 -4.63
C GLY A 56 18.02 1.60 -5.10
N ARG A 57 18.97 0.77 -5.54
CA ARG A 57 18.71 -0.62 -5.97
C ARG A 57 18.11 -1.46 -4.83
N LEU A 58 18.62 -1.31 -3.61
CA LEU A 58 18.12 -2.04 -2.45
C LEU A 58 16.73 -1.56 -2.01
N ALA A 59 16.49 -0.26 -2.07
CA ALA A 59 15.17 0.31 -1.78
C ALA A 59 14.12 -0.12 -2.80
N GLN A 60 14.50 -0.28 -4.07
CA GLN A 60 13.64 -0.85 -5.10
C GLN A 60 13.31 -2.32 -4.80
N SER A 61 14.32 -3.12 -4.44
CA SER A 61 14.12 -4.52 -4.03
C SER A 61 13.19 -4.63 -2.81
N TYR A 62 13.31 -3.70 -1.85
CA TYR A 62 12.40 -3.60 -0.71
C TYR A 62 10.96 -3.23 -1.13
N HIS A 63 10.81 -2.28 -2.07
CA HIS A 63 9.50 -1.90 -2.62
C HIS A 63 8.80 -3.10 -3.26
N ASP A 64 9.55 -3.92 -4.01
CA ASP A 64 9.03 -5.03 -4.79
C ASP A 64 8.72 -6.25 -3.90
N ALA A 65 9.58 -6.53 -2.89
CA ALA A 65 9.31 -7.56 -1.89
C ALA A 65 8.17 -7.18 -0.92
N GLY A 66 7.95 -5.88 -0.70
CA GLY A 66 6.99 -5.34 0.26
C GLY A 66 7.28 -5.69 1.72
N SER A 67 8.43 -6.31 2.00
CA SER A 67 8.81 -6.82 3.33
C SER A 67 10.33 -6.97 3.45
N LEU A 68 10.91 -6.37 4.50
CA LEU A 68 12.34 -6.52 4.82
C LEU A 68 12.70 -7.98 5.12
N ARG A 69 11.84 -8.70 5.86
CA ARG A 69 12.07 -10.12 6.18
C ARG A 69 12.14 -10.98 4.93
N LYS A 70 11.26 -10.75 3.95
CA LYS A 70 11.30 -11.47 2.66
C LYS A 70 12.57 -11.14 1.89
N MET A 71 12.97 -9.87 1.87
CA MET A 71 14.19 -9.43 1.19
C MET A 71 15.45 -10.06 1.82
N LEU A 72 15.57 -10.07 3.15
CA LEU A 72 16.67 -10.70 3.88
C LEU A 72 16.70 -12.21 3.69
N ARG A 73 15.51 -12.86 3.66
CA ARG A 73 15.42 -14.29 3.36
C ARG A 73 15.88 -14.60 1.93
N ALA A 74 15.52 -13.77 0.96
CA ALA A 74 15.99 -13.94 -0.43
C ALA A 74 17.50 -13.71 -0.55
N ALA A 75 18.05 -12.73 0.18
CA ALA A 75 19.49 -12.45 0.20
C ALA A 75 20.32 -13.51 0.93
N GLY A 76 19.73 -14.26 1.87
CA GLY A 76 20.39 -15.35 2.60
C GLY A 76 20.03 -16.75 2.11
N ALA A 77 19.23 -16.88 1.05
CA ALA A 77 18.89 -18.16 0.41
C ALA A 77 19.84 -18.54 -0.74
N THR A 78 20.87 -17.73 -0.97
CA THR A 78 22.07 -18.05 -1.74
C THR A 78 23.11 -18.67 -0.82
#